data_AF-A0A536H5Q7-F1
#
_entry.id   AF-A0A536H5Q7-F1
#
_cell.length_a   1.000
_cell.length_b   1.000
_cell.length_c   1.000
_cell.angle_alpha   90.00
_cell.angle_beta   90.00
_cell.angle_gamma   90.00
#
_symmetry.space_group_name_H-M   'P 1'
#
loop_
_entity.id
_entity.type
_entity.pdbx_description
1 polymer ?
#
loop_
_entity_poly.entity_id
_entity_poly.type
_entity_poly.pdbx_seq_one_letter_code
_entity_poly.pdbx_strand_id
1 'polypeptide(L)'
;MRPRLISTLVAFGILMLAGAQSAAAQTVPATLTGEIFTISPPQVATNCNPTGTSTVSYAVSGLAVGPYAGPYTETGTFTIGPETLPRFVNGFEFGPVTSFSASFTVSSPTGQVTGSKRLTAVNPDVVYAACYTDQIVDMCACAFGLAYDATITDSTGAQYGDTGNSGMTLIKTATEASFMEAMVSSLLTPFPICVEDADGDNGPACDNDGDGQ
;
A
#
# COMPACT_ATOMS: atom_id res chain seq x y z
N MET A 1 -23.58 -76.50 50.20
CA MET A 1 -23.96 -75.07 50.14
C MET A 1 -22.98 -74.37 49.20
N ARG A 2 -23.49 -73.75 48.13
CA ARG A 2 -22.70 -73.24 47.00
C ARG A 2 -22.27 -71.77 47.21
N PRO A 3 -21.07 -71.36 46.76
CA PRO A 3 -20.62 -69.97 46.80
C PRO A 3 -21.19 -69.19 45.62
N ARG A 4 -21.40 -67.87 45.76
CA ARG A 4 -21.69 -66.96 44.65
C ARG A 4 -20.74 -65.77 44.69
N LEU A 5 -19.85 -65.73 43.71
CA LEU A 5 -19.06 -64.57 43.29
C LEU A 5 -19.99 -63.58 42.57
N ILE A 6 -19.85 -62.29 42.86
CA ILE A 6 -20.41 -61.20 42.06
C ILE A 6 -19.22 -60.32 41.64
N SER A 7 -18.81 -60.47 40.38
CA SER A 7 -17.84 -59.59 39.71
C SER A 7 -18.51 -58.28 39.32
N THR A 8 -18.02 -57.18 39.87
CA THR A 8 -18.46 -55.82 39.50
C THR A 8 -17.62 -55.32 38.33
N LEU A 9 -18.25 -55.15 37.17
CA LEU A 9 -17.64 -54.67 35.93
C LEU A 9 -17.41 -53.15 36.02
N VAL A 10 -16.18 -52.70 35.76
CA VAL A 10 -15.80 -51.28 35.61
C VAL A 10 -16.12 -50.85 34.18
N ALA A 11 -16.98 -49.85 34.00
CA ALA A 11 -17.25 -49.22 32.71
C ALA A 11 -16.70 -47.79 32.71
N PHE A 12 -15.52 -47.60 32.10
CA PHE A 12 -14.91 -46.31 31.83
C PHE A 12 -15.49 -45.77 30.51
N GLY A 13 -16.48 -44.90 30.58
CA GLY A 13 -17.02 -44.18 29.42
C GLY A 13 -16.29 -42.87 29.20
N ILE A 14 -15.30 -42.84 28.31
CA ILE A 14 -14.65 -41.59 27.86
C ILE A 14 -15.59 -40.93 26.84
N LEU A 15 -16.30 -39.91 27.28
CA LEU A 15 -17.17 -39.08 26.43
C LEU A 15 -16.27 -38.11 25.64
N MET A 16 -15.92 -38.46 24.41
CA MET A 16 -15.22 -37.57 23.48
C MET A 16 -16.19 -36.47 23.03
N LEU A 17 -16.16 -35.29 23.68
CA LEU A 17 -16.75 -34.08 23.12
C LEU A 17 -15.89 -33.67 21.92
N ALA A 18 -16.29 -34.09 20.73
CA ALA A 18 -15.78 -33.54 19.49
C ALA A 18 -16.20 -32.06 19.43
N GLY A 19 -15.32 -31.16 19.86
CA GLY A 19 -15.48 -29.73 19.65
C GLY A 19 -15.48 -29.47 18.15
N ALA A 20 -16.64 -29.14 17.59
CA ALA A 20 -16.73 -28.60 16.25
C ALA A 20 -15.94 -27.28 16.24
N GLN A 21 -14.72 -27.33 15.71
CA GLN A 21 -13.98 -26.11 15.42
C GLN A 21 -14.78 -25.36 14.38
N SER A 22 -15.34 -24.22 14.76
CA SER A 22 -15.98 -23.33 13.80
C SER A 22 -14.88 -22.86 12.86
N ALA A 23 -14.90 -23.31 11.62
CA ALA A 23 -14.08 -22.76 10.57
C ALA A 23 -14.50 -21.28 10.41
N ALA A 24 -13.72 -20.37 10.98
CA ALA A 24 -13.86 -18.96 10.67
C ALA A 24 -13.51 -18.81 9.19
N ALA A 25 -14.48 -18.40 8.37
CA ALA A 25 -14.19 -18.06 6.99
C ALA A 25 -13.13 -16.96 6.98
N GLN A 26 -11.99 -17.21 6.34
CA GLN A 26 -10.97 -16.18 6.16
C GLN A 26 -11.59 -15.08 5.30
N THR A 27 -11.83 -13.93 5.90
CA THR A 27 -12.34 -12.76 5.18
C THR A 27 -11.21 -12.22 4.33
N VAL A 28 -11.40 -12.19 3.00
CA VAL A 28 -10.48 -11.52 2.07
C VAL A 28 -10.22 -10.09 2.58
N PRO A 29 -8.96 -9.65 2.67
CA PRO A 29 -8.65 -8.33 3.20
C PRO A 29 -9.21 -7.22 2.29
N ALA A 30 -9.36 -6.03 2.84
CA ALA A 30 -9.85 -4.88 2.08
C ALA A 30 -8.81 -4.40 1.05
N THR A 31 -9.24 -3.69 0.00
CA THR A 31 -8.32 -3.01 -0.91
C THR A 31 -7.80 -1.70 -0.28
N LEU A 32 -6.86 -1.01 -0.93
CA LEU A 32 -6.40 0.32 -0.51
C LEU A 32 -7.36 1.45 -0.91
N THR A 33 -8.52 1.15 -1.49
CA THR A 33 -9.52 2.17 -1.83
C THR A 33 -9.98 2.90 -0.57
N GLY A 34 -9.78 4.22 -0.54
CA GLY A 34 -10.12 5.05 0.62
C GLY A 34 -9.06 5.07 1.71
N GLU A 35 -7.89 4.46 1.48
CA GLU A 35 -6.71 4.67 2.32
C GLU A 35 -6.14 6.07 2.07
N ILE A 36 -5.85 6.79 3.15
CA ILE A 36 -5.40 8.18 3.13
C ILE A 36 -4.19 8.32 4.04
N PHE A 37 -3.08 8.82 3.50
CA PHE A 37 -1.93 9.25 4.27
C PHE A 37 -2.17 10.69 4.74
N THR A 38 -2.35 10.86 6.06
CA THR A 38 -2.71 12.15 6.65
C THR A 38 -1.56 13.14 6.58
N ILE A 39 -1.92 14.43 6.70
CA ILE A 39 -0.99 15.56 6.57
C ILE A 39 0.19 15.38 7.52
N SER A 40 1.39 15.22 6.94
CA SER A 40 2.63 15.04 7.68
C SER A 40 3.77 15.83 7.03
N PRO A 41 4.74 16.37 7.81
CA PRO A 41 5.84 17.15 7.24
C PRO A 41 6.90 16.26 6.59
N PRO A 42 7.15 16.37 5.27
CA PRO A 42 8.21 15.61 4.60
C PRO A 42 9.60 16.21 4.84
N GLN A 43 10.62 15.36 4.82
CA GLN A 43 12.01 15.76 4.53
C GLN A 43 12.19 15.79 3.01
N VAL A 44 12.75 16.86 2.47
CA VAL A 44 12.87 17.08 1.02
C VAL A 44 14.29 17.51 0.68
N ALA A 45 14.85 16.95 -0.39
CA ALA A 45 16.09 17.38 -1.00
C ALA A 45 15.86 17.69 -2.49
N THR A 46 16.46 18.78 -2.96
CA THR A 46 16.18 19.33 -4.29
C THR A 46 17.45 19.63 -5.07
N ASN A 47 17.37 19.52 -6.39
CA ASN A 47 18.27 20.13 -7.34
C ASN A 47 17.40 20.82 -8.40
N CYS A 48 17.03 22.08 -8.12
CA CYS A 48 16.10 22.82 -8.97
C CYS A 48 16.82 23.46 -10.16
N ASN A 49 16.31 23.20 -11.36
CA ASN A 49 16.70 23.86 -12.60
C ASN A 49 15.43 24.16 -13.43
N PRO A 50 14.73 25.27 -13.14
CA PRO A 50 13.45 25.60 -13.79
C PRO A 50 13.53 25.69 -15.31
N THR A 51 14.70 26.08 -15.85
CA THR A 51 14.93 26.16 -17.30
C THR A 51 15.26 24.81 -17.97
N GLY A 52 15.47 23.76 -17.16
CA GLY A 52 15.90 22.44 -17.60
C GLY A 52 15.17 21.34 -16.84
N THR A 53 15.93 20.44 -16.21
CA THR A 53 15.36 19.35 -15.41
C THR A 53 15.64 19.57 -13.93
N SER A 54 14.58 19.70 -13.14
CA SER A 54 14.67 19.68 -11.68
C SER A 54 14.54 18.24 -11.16
N THR A 55 15.27 17.90 -10.10
CA THR A 55 15.13 16.60 -9.40
C THR A 55 14.77 16.85 -7.94
N VAL A 56 13.79 16.12 -7.44
CA VAL A 56 13.34 16.19 -6.04
C VAL A 56 13.30 14.79 -5.45
N SER A 57 13.84 14.62 -4.25
CA SER A 57 13.63 13.44 -3.42
C SER A 57 12.96 13.81 -2.11
N TYR A 58 12.15 12.90 -1.57
CA TYR A 58 11.46 13.11 -0.31
C TYR A 58 11.39 11.84 0.54
N ALA A 59 11.24 12.05 1.85
CA ALA A 59 10.92 11.02 2.83
C ALA A 59 9.88 11.57 3.80
N VAL A 60 8.85 10.79 4.10
CA VAL A 60 7.76 11.18 5.01
C VAL A 60 7.34 9.99 5.85
N SER A 61 6.92 10.27 7.08
CA SER A 61 6.21 9.33 7.93
C SER A 61 5.05 10.04 8.60
N GLY A 62 4.00 9.27 8.90
CA GLY A 62 2.77 9.82 9.44
C GLY A 62 1.77 8.76 9.83
N LEU A 63 0.50 9.14 9.96
CA LEU A 63 -0.60 8.21 10.20
C LEU A 63 -1.44 8.05 8.93
N ALA A 64 -1.78 6.81 8.63
CA ALA A 64 -2.73 6.45 7.61
C ALA A 64 -4.11 6.22 8.24
N VAL A 65 -5.17 6.56 7.52
CA VAL A 65 -6.56 6.32 7.89
C VAL A 65 -7.28 5.64 6.74
N GLY A 66 -8.24 4.77 7.05
CA GLY A 66 -8.91 3.96 6.05
C GLY A 66 -8.87 2.48 6.43
N PRO A 67 -8.94 1.57 5.44
CA PRO A 67 -8.89 0.13 5.66
C PRO A 67 -7.66 -0.38 6.45
N TYR A 68 -6.51 0.29 6.32
CA TYR A 68 -5.24 -0.06 6.94
C TYR A 68 -4.72 1.04 7.87
N ALA A 69 -5.58 1.54 8.78
CA ALA A 69 -5.18 2.57 9.73
C ALA A 69 -3.94 2.18 10.57
N GLY A 70 -2.95 3.07 10.64
CA GLY A 70 -1.67 2.82 11.32
C GLY A 70 -0.55 3.76 10.87
N PRO A 71 0.67 3.66 11.43
CA PRO A 71 1.80 4.43 10.95
C PRO A 71 2.20 4.02 9.52
N TYR A 72 2.48 5.01 8.68
CA TYR A 72 3.06 4.81 7.36
C TYR A 72 4.45 5.44 7.24
N THR A 73 5.24 4.91 6.31
CA THR A 73 6.45 5.56 5.81
C THR A 73 6.45 5.56 4.29
N GLU A 74 6.97 6.62 3.69
CA GLU A 74 7.14 6.71 2.24
C GLU A 74 8.41 7.45 1.87
N THR A 75 9.09 6.94 0.85
CA THR A 75 10.23 7.61 0.21
C THR A 75 10.03 7.64 -1.30
N GLY A 76 10.38 8.76 -1.93
CA GLY A 76 10.21 8.90 -3.37
C GLY A 76 11.20 9.86 -4.01
N THR A 77 11.25 9.81 -5.33
CA THR A 77 12.02 10.71 -6.19
C THR A 77 11.22 11.00 -7.45
N PHE A 78 11.25 12.24 -7.91
CA PHE A 78 10.63 12.64 -9.16
C PHE A 78 11.46 13.71 -9.88
N THR A 79 11.26 13.80 -11.19
CA THR A 79 11.87 14.82 -12.04
C THR A 79 10.82 15.71 -12.66
N ILE A 80 11.18 16.97 -12.84
CA ILE A 80 10.33 18.00 -13.44
C ILE A 80 11.04 18.48 -14.69
N GLY A 81 10.37 18.43 -15.85
CA GLY A 81 10.86 19.03 -17.10
C GLY A 81 10.55 20.52 -17.16
N PRO A 82 11.09 21.28 -18.15
CA PRO A 82 11.17 22.73 -18.05
C PRO A 82 9.88 23.37 -17.55
N GLU A 83 10.03 24.20 -16.52
CA GLU A 83 8.94 24.78 -15.75
C GLU A 83 8.38 25.97 -16.53
N THR A 84 7.58 25.64 -17.55
CA THR A 84 7.08 26.55 -18.61
C THR A 84 5.57 26.43 -18.81
N LEU A 85 4.89 25.66 -17.96
CA LEU A 85 3.44 25.53 -18.00
C LEU A 85 2.81 26.86 -17.54
N PRO A 86 1.68 27.29 -18.16
CA PRO A 86 0.97 28.51 -17.80
C PRO A 86 0.16 28.34 -16.50
N ARG A 87 0.79 27.78 -15.47
CA ARG A 87 0.27 27.54 -14.12
C ARG A 87 1.29 28.15 -13.17
N PHE A 88 0.82 28.83 -12.13
CA PHE A 88 1.69 29.62 -11.28
C PHE A 88 1.44 29.38 -9.79
N VAL A 89 2.50 29.31 -9.01
CA VAL A 89 2.48 29.41 -7.54
C VAL A 89 3.41 30.53 -7.12
N ASN A 90 2.91 31.56 -6.43
CA ASN A 90 3.72 32.70 -6.00
C ASN A 90 4.55 33.38 -7.12
N GLY A 91 4.05 33.37 -8.36
CA GLY A 91 4.74 33.92 -9.54
C GLY A 91 5.73 32.98 -10.22
N PHE A 92 5.83 31.74 -9.76
CA PHE A 92 6.69 30.69 -10.31
C PHE A 92 5.90 29.75 -11.22
N GLU A 93 6.39 29.47 -12.42
CA GLU A 93 5.79 28.56 -13.39
C GLU A 93 5.93 27.09 -12.96
N PHE A 94 4.99 26.24 -13.36
CA PHE A 94 5.11 24.79 -13.14
C PHE A 94 5.73 24.09 -14.34
N GLY A 95 6.27 22.90 -14.13
CA GLY A 95 6.69 21.96 -15.17
C GLY A 95 5.95 20.63 -15.11
N PRO A 96 5.95 19.87 -16.21
CA PRO A 96 5.48 18.48 -16.19
C PRO A 96 6.35 17.64 -15.26
N VAL A 97 5.74 16.79 -14.44
CA VAL A 97 6.50 15.69 -13.82
C VAL A 97 6.80 14.66 -14.90
N THR A 98 8.09 14.44 -15.16
CA THR A 98 8.57 13.59 -16.27
C THR A 98 8.94 12.19 -15.82
N SER A 99 9.22 12.00 -14.53
CA SER A 99 9.39 10.69 -13.91
C SER A 99 8.97 10.76 -12.44
N PHE A 100 8.49 9.63 -11.91
CA PHE A 100 8.14 9.47 -10.49
C PHE A 100 8.38 8.03 -10.09
N SER A 101 9.00 7.83 -8.93
CA SER A 101 9.15 6.53 -8.27
C SER A 101 9.06 6.72 -6.77
N ALA A 102 8.25 5.92 -6.09
CA ALA A 102 8.19 5.90 -4.63
C ALA A 102 7.94 4.50 -4.08
N SER A 103 8.32 4.28 -2.83
CA SER A 103 8.01 3.07 -2.06
C SER A 103 7.39 3.46 -0.73
N PHE A 104 6.37 2.71 -0.30
CA PHE A 104 5.66 2.98 0.94
C PHE A 104 5.41 1.71 1.75
N THR A 105 5.21 1.88 3.05
CA THR A 105 4.75 0.85 3.96
C THR A 105 3.68 1.40 4.89
N VAL A 106 2.74 0.55 5.30
CA VAL A 106 1.75 0.84 6.34
C VAL A 106 1.75 -0.31 7.33
N SER A 107 1.91 0.00 8.62
CA SER A 107 1.81 -1.01 9.67
C SER A 107 0.46 -0.89 10.37
N SER A 108 -0.47 -1.79 10.06
CA SER A 108 -1.83 -1.77 10.59
C SER A 108 -2.13 -3.05 11.37
N PRO A 109 -2.93 -2.99 12.46
CA PRO A 109 -3.46 -4.19 13.10
C PRO A 109 -4.27 -5.10 12.15
N THR A 110 -4.82 -4.55 11.08
CA THR A 110 -5.57 -5.30 10.04
C THR A 110 -4.64 -6.08 9.11
N GLY A 111 -3.41 -5.60 8.92
CA GLY A 111 -2.42 -6.19 8.01
C GLY A 111 -1.27 -5.22 7.72
N GLN A 112 -0.16 -5.76 7.25
CA GLN A 112 0.99 -4.98 6.79
C GLN A 112 0.84 -4.71 5.29
N VAL A 113 1.02 -3.45 4.88
CA VAL A 113 1.02 -3.07 3.46
C VAL A 113 2.42 -2.64 3.08
N THR A 114 2.92 -3.14 1.96
CA THR A 114 4.10 -2.61 1.27
C THR A 114 3.75 -2.32 -0.17
N GLY A 115 4.30 -1.28 -0.77
CA GLY A 115 3.98 -0.97 -2.17
C GLY A 115 4.96 -0.02 -2.82
N SER A 116 4.80 0.11 -4.14
CA SER A 116 5.57 1.03 -4.97
C SER A 116 4.64 1.84 -5.85
N LYS A 117 5.09 3.03 -6.27
CA LYS A 117 4.36 3.96 -7.11
C LYS A 117 5.20 4.40 -8.28
N ARG A 118 4.57 4.66 -9.42
CA ARG A 118 5.23 5.16 -10.64
C ARG A 118 4.34 6.12 -11.42
N LEU A 119 4.97 6.99 -12.21
CA LEU A 119 4.28 7.72 -13.26
C LEU A 119 3.96 6.75 -14.42
N THR A 120 2.69 6.69 -14.84
CA THR A 120 2.27 5.83 -15.97
C THR A 120 2.46 6.49 -17.32
N ALA A 121 2.21 7.80 -17.40
CA ALA A 121 2.43 8.61 -18.57
C ALA A 121 2.69 10.06 -18.15
N VAL A 122 3.51 10.77 -18.92
CA VAL A 122 3.71 12.21 -18.72
C VAL A 122 2.46 12.93 -19.21
N ASN A 123 1.68 13.47 -18.27
CA ASN A 123 0.51 14.29 -18.54
C ASN A 123 0.52 15.52 -17.62
N PRO A 124 0.90 16.72 -18.14
CA PRO A 124 1.01 17.94 -17.34
C PRO A 124 -0.32 18.46 -16.79
N ASP A 125 -1.46 17.95 -17.27
CA ASP A 125 -2.77 18.30 -16.69
C ASP A 125 -3.13 17.45 -15.47
N VAL A 126 -2.44 16.32 -15.27
CA VAL A 126 -2.69 15.35 -14.20
C VAL A 126 -1.59 15.40 -13.14
N VAL A 127 -0.33 15.45 -13.56
CA VAL A 127 0.84 15.48 -12.66
C VAL A 127 1.80 16.59 -13.06
N TYR A 128 1.98 17.55 -12.18
CA TYR A 128 2.82 18.73 -12.40
C TYR A 128 3.47 19.16 -11.10
N ALA A 129 4.61 19.84 -11.21
CA ALA A 129 5.32 20.35 -10.05
C ALA A 129 6.13 21.61 -10.36
N ALA A 130 6.45 22.36 -9.32
CA ALA A 130 7.36 23.50 -9.34
C ALA A 130 8.53 23.22 -8.41
N CYS A 131 9.74 23.60 -8.81
CA CYS A 131 10.96 23.51 -7.99
C CYS A 131 11.78 24.78 -8.20
N TYR A 132 11.77 25.65 -7.19
CA TYR A 132 12.53 26.90 -7.24
C TYR A 132 13.39 27.01 -6.00
N THR A 133 14.70 27.13 -6.19
CA THR A 133 15.70 27.17 -5.09
C THR A 133 15.62 25.94 -4.17
N ASP A 134 16.42 25.87 -3.12
CA ASP A 134 16.38 24.73 -2.17
C ASP A 134 15.19 24.76 -1.20
N GLN A 135 14.19 25.62 -1.45
CA GLN A 135 13.14 25.93 -0.49
C GLN A 135 11.72 25.87 -1.04
N ILE A 136 11.49 25.80 -2.35
CA ILE A 136 10.13 25.78 -2.92
C ILE A 136 9.96 24.51 -3.74
N VAL A 137 9.11 23.62 -3.24
CA VAL A 137 8.57 22.48 -3.98
C VAL A 137 7.06 22.50 -3.81
N ASP A 138 6.34 22.45 -4.92
CA ASP A 138 4.89 22.23 -4.95
C ASP A 138 4.63 21.17 -6.02
N MET A 139 4.21 19.98 -5.61
CA MET A 139 3.90 18.88 -6.51
C MET A 139 2.46 18.44 -6.27
N CYS A 140 1.72 18.29 -7.37
CA CYS A 140 0.35 17.81 -7.38
C CYS A 140 0.22 16.66 -8.38
N ALA A 141 -0.22 15.51 -7.88
CA ALA A 141 -0.78 14.40 -8.66
C ALA A 141 -2.28 14.27 -8.37
N CYS A 142 -2.97 15.40 -8.22
CA CYS A 142 -4.29 15.48 -7.58
C CYS A 142 -5.41 14.76 -8.35
N ALA A 143 -5.17 14.36 -9.60
CA ALA A 143 -6.09 13.57 -10.42
C ALA A 143 -5.69 12.09 -10.50
N PHE A 144 -5.08 11.54 -9.44
CA PHE A 144 -4.71 10.12 -9.33
C PHE A 144 -3.76 9.64 -10.45
N GLY A 145 -2.75 10.48 -10.74
CA GLY A 145 -1.84 10.25 -11.86
C GLY A 145 -0.74 9.21 -11.64
N LEU A 146 -0.63 8.64 -10.45
CA LEU A 146 0.43 7.71 -10.09
C LEU A 146 -0.15 6.30 -9.95
N ALA A 147 0.36 5.34 -10.72
CA ALA A 147 -0.04 3.95 -10.50
C ALA A 147 0.71 3.38 -9.31
N TYR A 148 0.05 2.52 -8.53
CA TYR A 148 0.69 1.74 -7.49
C TYR A 148 0.48 0.24 -7.70
N ASP A 149 1.44 -0.53 -7.20
CA ASP A 149 1.33 -1.97 -6.94
C ASP A 149 1.72 -2.21 -5.48
N ALA A 150 0.88 -2.96 -4.75
CA ALA A 150 1.03 -3.21 -3.33
C ALA A 150 0.83 -4.68 -2.98
N THR A 151 1.52 -5.11 -1.92
CA THR A 151 1.33 -6.38 -1.24
C THR A 151 0.73 -6.11 0.14
N ILE A 152 -0.35 -6.82 0.44
CA ILE A 152 -1.02 -6.85 1.74
C ILE A 152 -0.69 -8.19 2.39
N THR A 153 -0.08 -8.17 3.56
CA THR A 153 0.11 -9.35 4.42
C THR A 153 -0.87 -9.28 5.58
N ASP A 154 -1.83 -10.20 5.64
CA ASP A 154 -2.83 -10.23 6.71
C ASP A 154 -2.25 -10.74 8.05
N SER A 155 -3.07 -10.76 9.10
CA SER A 155 -2.66 -11.22 10.43
C SER A 155 -2.26 -12.71 10.51
N THR A 156 -2.65 -13.50 9.50
CA THR A 156 -2.30 -14.93 9.39
C THR A 156 -1.02 -15.15 8.62
N GLY A 157 -0.51 -14.12 7.94
CA GLY A 157 0.65 -14.18 7.05
C GLY A 157 0.32 -14.43 5.59
N ALA A 158 -0.96 -14.58 5.24
CA ALA A 158 -1.39 -14.72 3.84
C ALA A 158 -1.16 -13.41 3.08
N GLN A 159 -0.73 -13.52 1.82
CA GLN A 159 -0.40 -12.37 0.98
C GLN A 159 -1.40 -12.14 -0.14
N TYR A 160 -1.68 -10.87 -0.39
CA TYR A 160 -2.60 -10.42 -1.43
C TYR A 160 -1.99 -9.25 -2.18
N GLY A 161 -2.22 -9.18 -3.49
CA GLY A 161 -1.87 -8.04 -4.33
C GLY A 161 -3.04 -7.07 -4.44
N ASP A 162 -2.71 -5.77 -4.43
CA ASP A 162 -3.62 -4.70 -4.80
C ASP A 162 -2.92 -3.76 -5.77
N THR A 163 -3.66 -3.24 -6.75
CA THR A 163 -3.14 -2.31 -7.75
C THR A 163 -4.14 -1.20 -7.97
N GLY A 164 -3.68 -0.01 -8.34
CA GLY A 164 -4.56 1.13 -8.47
C GLY A 164 -3.82 2.41 -8.80
N ASN A 165 -4.46 3.53 -8.46
CA ASN A 165 -3.93 4.85 -8.63
C ASN A 165 -3.88 5.59 -7.29
N SER A 166 -2.86 6.43 -7.10
CA SER A 166 -2.75 7.34 -5.99
C SER A 166 -2.68 8.80 -6.45
N GLY A 167 -3.30 9.66 -5.65
CA GLY A 167 -3.30 11.09 -5.82
C GLY A 167 -2.66 11.74 -4.63
N MET A 168 -1.67 12.60 -4.85
CA MET A 168 -0.86 13.16 -3.79
C MET A 168 -0.58 14.65 -3.96
N THR A 169 -0.28 15.29 -2.83
CA THR A 169 0.21 16.66 -2.77
C THR A 169 1.44 16.70 -1.87
N LEU A 170 2.50 17.33 -2.36
CA LEU A 170 3.72 17.60 -1.59
C LEU A 170 4.01 19.09 -1.70
N ILE A 171 4.02 19.77 -0.55
CA ILE A 171 4.37 21.18 -0.44
C ILE A 171 5.55 21.29 0.51
N LYS A 172 6.59 21.99 0.06
CA LYS A 172 7.72 22.40 0.89
C LYS A 172 8.03 23.85 0.57
N THR A 173 7.88 24.71 1.56
CA THR A 173 8.32 26.11 1.54
C THR A 173 9.28 26.39 2.71
N ALA A 174 9.72 27.64 2.85
CA ALA A 174 10.48 28.08 4.02
C ALA A 174 9.66 28.00 5.33
N THR A 175 8.33 28.09 5.25
CA THR A 175 7.42 28.15 6.41
C THR A 175 6.48 26.96 6.52
N GLU A 176 6.41 26.12 5.50
CA GLU A 176 5.46 25.01 5.40
C GLU A 176 6.14 23.75 4.89
N ALA A 177 5.71 22.60 5.40
CA ALA A 177 6.06 21.29 4.89
C ALA A 177 4.85 20.38 5.10
N SER A 178 4.22 19.93 4.03
CA SER A 178 3.04 19.08 4.09
C SER A 178 3.04 18.05 2.97
N PHE A 179 2.69 16.83 3.33
CA PHE A 179 2.46 15.72 2.42
C PHE A 179 1.09 15.14 2.73
N MET A 180 0.30 14.85 1.71
CA MET A 180 -0.97 14.14 1.84
C MET A 180 -1.19 13.28 0.60
N GLU A 181 -1.81 12.12 0.78
CA GLU A 181 -2.09 11.21 -0.32
C GLU A 181 -3.36 10.39 -0.08
N ALA A 182 -4.03 10.03 -1.17
CA ALA A 182 -5.16 9.11 -1.18
C ALA A 182 -4.98 8.03 -2.25
N MET A 183 -5.55 6.85 -2.01
CA MET A 183 -5.47 5.69 -2.90
C MET A 183 -6.84 5.21 -3.38
N VAL A 184 -6.90 4.74 -4.63
CA VAL A 184 -8.07 4.11 -5.25
C VAL A 184 -7.61 2.87 -6.00
N SER A 185 -8.15 1.72 -5.63
CA SER A 185 -7.81 0.42 -6.22
C SER A 185 -8.54 0.20 -7.55
N SER A 186 -7.91 -0.56 -8.45
CA SER A 186 -8.49 -0.98 -9.73
C SER A 186 -9.51 -2.10 -9.57
N LEU A 187 -9.39 -2.89 -8.50
CA LEU A 187 -10.26 -4.03 -8.19
C LEU A 187 -11.08 -3.76 -6.93
N LEU A 188 -12.21 -4.46 -6.80
CA LEU A 188 -13.07 -4.40 -5.60
C LEU A 188 -12.54 -5.25 -4.44
N THR A 189 -11.68 -6.23 -4.74
CA THR A 189 -11.04 -7.12 -3.78
C THR A 189 -9.58 -7.35 -4.20
N PRO A 190 -8.64 -7.46 -3.25
CA PRO A 190 -7.28 -7.91 -3.54
C PRO A 190 -7.27 -9.31 -4.16
N PHE A 191 -6.23 -9.64 -4.92
CA PHE A 191 -6.02 -10.98 -5.47
C PHE A 191 -4.99 -11.73 -4.63
N PRO A 192 -5.12 -13.04 -4.40
CA PRO A 192 -4.12 -13.80 -3.65
C PRO A 192 -2.77 -13.79 -4.37
N ILE A 193 -1.67 -13.66 -3.63
CA ILE A 193 -0.31 -13.88 -4.15
C ILE A 193 0.08 -15.31 -3.78
N CYS A 194 0.29 -16.13 -4.80
CA CYS A 194 0.83 -17.48 -4.65
C CYS A 194 2.29 -17.39 -4.23
N VAL A 195 2.60 -17.85 -3.02
CA VAL A 195 3.97 -18.11 -2.61
C VAL A 195 4.20 -19.59 -2.86
N GLU A 196 5.05 -19.91 -3.84
CA GLU A 196 5.55 -21.28 -3.98
C GLU A 196 6.34 -21.59 -2.71
N ASP A 197 5.93 -22.62 -1.96
CA ASP A 197 6.71 -23.06 -0.82
C ASP A 197 8.06 -23.61 -1.31
N ALA A 198 9.08 -23.59 -0.44
CA ALA A 198 10.44 -24.02 -0.78
C ALA A 198 10.53 -25.47 -1.30
N ASP A 199 9.50 -26.26 -1.06
CA ASP A 199 9.37 -27.65 -1.51
C ASP A 199 8.81 -27.79 -2.93
N GLY A 200 8.43 -26.67 -3.58
CA GLY A 200 7.88 -26.64 -4.94
C GLY A 200 6.44 -27.15 -5.05
N ASP A 201 5.74 -27.29 -3.93
CA ASP A 201 4.32 -27.60 -3.89
C ASP A 201 3.53 -26.28 -3.83
N ASN A 202 2.56 -26.13 -4.72
CA ASN A 202 1.70 -24.95 -4.73
C ASN A 202 0.75 -25.07 -3.54
N GLY A 203 0.71 -24.05 -2.67
CA GLY A 203 -0.31 -24.01 -1.63
C GLY A 203 -1.72 -24.13 -2.25
N PRO A 204 -2.71 -24.71 -1.53
CA PRO A 204 -4.03 -25.07 -2.08
C PRO A 204 -4.87 -23.91 -2.66
N ALA A 205 -4.41 -22.67 -2.50
CA ALA A 205 -5.00 -21.48 -3.13
C ALA A 205 -4.60 -21.30 -4.61
N CYS A 206 -3.61 -22.06 -5.09
CA CYS A 206 -2.96 -21.88 -6.39
C CYS A 206 -3.14 -23.09 -7.33
N ASP A 207 -3.78 -24.17 -6.86
CA ASP A 207 -4.06 -25.41 -7.63
C ASP A 207 -5.12 -25.25 -8.75
N ASN A 208 -5.36 -24.04 -9.25
CA ASN A 208 -6.11 -23.82 -10.49
C ASN A 208 -5.19 -23.76 -11.71
N ASP A 209 -4.04 -24.44 -11.66
CA ASP A 209 -3.32 -24.82 -12.86
C ASP A 209 -4.24 -25.75 -13.64
N GLY A 210 -4.88 -25.17 -14.66
CA GLY A 210 -5.75 -25.84 -15.61
C GLY A 210 -4.96 -26.81 -16.49
N ASP A 211 -4.38 -27.83 -15.89
CA ASP A 211 -3.84 -29.02 -16.54
C ASP A 211 -5.02 -29.90 -16.97
N GLY A 212 -5.82 -29.38 -17.90
CA GLY A 212 -7.12 -29.95 -18.25
C GLY A 212 -7.56 -29.63 -19.68
N GLN A 213 -6.93 -30.35 -20.62
CA GLN A 213 -7.38 -30.72 -21.99
C GLN A 213 -7.10 -29.76 -23.15
#